data_AF-T1ANH1-F1
#
_entry.id   AF-T1ANH1-F1
#
_cell.length_a   1.000
_cell.length_b   1.000
_cell.length_c   1.000
_cell.angle_alpha   90.00
_cell.angle_beta   90.00
_cell.angle_gamma   90.00
#
_symmetry.space_group_name_H-M   'P 1'
#
loop_
_entity.id
_entity.type
_entity.pdbx_description
1 polymer ?
#
loop_
_entity_poly.entity_id
_entity_poly.type
_entity_poly.pdbx_seq_one_letter_code
_entity_poly.pdbx_strand_id
1 'polypeptide(L)'
;MDNIIVAMPNSTRLAEILGKKGSENGLTFYNRRGDTKNIVMLSPHSLEDKYYAVPQSLLLSDLVVLDTNTIDAVFGDVVVACSMLKKPVVFTDANPVDNIIKGLDLVKYVKNENE
;
A
#
# COMPACT_ATOMS: atom_id res chain seq x y z
N MET A 1 -8.59 -9.24 -17.12
CA MET A 1 -8.86 -8.32 -16.00
C MET A 1 -7.65 -8.40 -15.10
N ASP A 2 -6.80 -7.38 -15.14
CA ASP A 2 -5.56 -7.38 -14.36
C ASP A 2 -5.86 -6.99 -12.92
N ASN A 3 -5.16 -7.64 -11.99
CA ASN A 3 -5.18 -7.28 -10.59
C ASN A 3 -3.89 -6.52 -10.28
N ILE A 4 -3.98 -5.48 -9.47
CA ILE A 4 -2.82 -4.82 -8.87
C ILE A 4 -2.82 -5.08 -7.37
N ILE A 5 -1.68 -5.51 -6.85
CA ILE A 5 -1.48 -5.77 -5.43
C ILE A 5 -0.74 -4.58 -4.83
N VAL A 6 -1.33 -3.98 -3.79
CA VAL A 6 -0.79 -2.78 -3.15
C VAL A 6 -0.51 -3.08 -1.68
N ALA A 7 0.72 -2.89 -1.21
CA ALA A 7 1.03 -2.99 0.21
C ALA A 7 0.73 -1.65 0.92
N MET A 8 0.08 -1.72 2.08
CA MET A 8 -0.17 -0.60 2.99
C MET A 8 0.32 -0.98 4.40
N PRO A 9 1.65 -1.07 4.58
CA PRO A 9 2.26 -1.74 5.73
C PRO A 9 2.17 -0.92 7.02
N ASN A 10 2.03 0.41 6.94
CA ASN A 10 2.02 1.29 8.11
C ASN A 10 0.65 1.95 8.36
N SER A 11 -0.41 1.57 7.62
CA SER A 11 -1.74 2.16 7.82
C SER A 11 -2.86 1.22 7.37
N THR A 12 -3.44 0.50 8.32
CA THR A 12 -4.67 -0.30 8.13
C THR A 12 -5.87 0.58 7.81
N ARG A 13 -5.92 1.77 8.44
CA ARG A 13 -6.96 2.78 8.19
C ARG A 13 -7.04 3.16 6.71
N LEU A 14 -5.90 3.36 6.06
CA LEU A 14 -5.87 3.71 4.63
C LEU A 14 -6.45 2.59 3.76
N ALA A 15 -6.12 1.34 4.08
CA ALA A 15 -6.64 0.17 3.37
C ALA A 15 -8.16 0.01 3.56
N GLU A 16 -8.67 0.29 4.77
CA GLU A 16 -10.10 0.30 5.10
C GLU A 16 -10.89 1.37 4.35
N ILE A 17 -10.33 2.57 4.21
CA ILE A 17 -10.97 3.66 3.46
C ILE A 17 -11.04 3.31 1.97
N LEU A 18 -9.99 2.68 1.44
CA LEU A 18 -9.85 2.45 0.01
C LEU A 18 -10.57 1.19 -0.49
N GLY A 19 -10.77 0.18 0.36
CA GLY A 19 -11.31 -1.11 -0.07
C GLY A 19 -12.23 -1.79 0.93
N LYS A 20 -12.98 -2.77 0.44
CA LYS A 20 -13.83 -3.62 1.28
C LYS A 20 -12.99 -4.71 1.93
N LYS A 21 -13.03 -4.79 3.26
CA LYS A 21 -12.37 -5.85 4.04
C LYS A 21 -12.80 -7.24 3.54
N GLY A 22 -11.82 -8.10 3.29
CA GLY A 22 -11.98 -9.47 2.83
C GLY A 22 -11.39 -10.46 3.84
N SER A 23 -10.52 -11.35 3.35
CA SER A 23 -9.86 -12.39 4.17
C SER A 23 -8.87 -11.79 5.16
N GLU A 24 -8.66 -12.49 6.27
CA GLU A 24 -7.74 -12.11 7.34
C GLU A 24 -6.92 -13.33 7.77
N ASN A 25 -5.61 -13.30 7.51
CA ASN A 25 -4.67 -14.34 7.92
C ASN A 25 -3.28 -13.73 8.12
N GLY A 26 -3.09 -12.96 9.19
CA GLY A 26 -1.86 -12.18 9.45
C GLY A 26 -1.69 -10.95 8.55
N LEU A 27 -2.08 -11.07 7.28
CA LEU A 27 -2.41 -9.97 6.38
C LEU A 27 -3.93 -9.87 6.24
N THR A 28 -4.45 -8.66 6.32
CA THR A 28 -5.82 -8.34 5.95
C THR A 28 -5.85 -7.88 4.50
N PHE A 29 -6.75 -8.47 3.73
CA PHE A 29 -6.96 -8.16 2.33
C PHE A 29 -8.13 -7.18 2.19
N TYR A 30 -7.89 -6.04 1.56
CA TYR A 30 -8.93 -5.07 1.23
C TYR A 30 -9.10 -5.02 -0.28
N ASN A 31 -10.31 -5.30 -0.77
CA ASN A 31 -10.57 -5.45 -2.18
C ASN A 31 -11.38 -4.26 -2.69
N ARG A 32 -10.96 -3.69 -3.81
CA ARG A 32 -11.71 -2.66 -4.54
C ARG A 32 -11.79 -3.07 -6.01
N ARG A 33 -13.00 -3.03 -6.57
CA ARG A 33 -13.18 -3.13 -8.02
C ARG A 33 -12.99 -1.73 -8.61
N GLY A 34 -11.99 -1.56 -9.46
CA GLY A 34 -11.88 -0.41 -10.35
C GLY A 34 -12.56 -0.71 -11.68
N ASP A 35 -12.68 0.31 -12.52
CA ASP A 35 -13.33 0.20 -13.84
C ASP A 35 -12.52 -0.69 -14.80
N THR A 36 -11.20 -0.72 -14.65
CA THR A 36 -10.28 -1.45 -15.55
C THR A 36 -9.46 -2.54 -14.85
N LYS A 37 -9.18 -2.37 -13.54
CA LYS A 37 -8.37 -3.27 -12.73
C LYS A 37 -9.03 -3.55 -11.39
N ASN A 38 -8.78 -4.72 -10.79
CA ASN A 38 -9.09 -4.93 -9.38
C ASN A 38 -7.87 -4.55 -8.54
N ILE A 39 -8.10 -3.80 -7.47
CA ILE A 39 -7.06 -3.39 -6.52
C ILE A 39 -7.21 -4.26 -5.28
N VAL A 40 -6.15 -4.96 -4.92
CA VAL A 40 -6.07 -5.75 -3.69
C VAL A 40 -5.01 -5.10 -2.79
N MET A 41 -5.45 -4.54 -1.69
CA MET A 41 -4.59 -3.90 -0.70
C MET A 41 -4.27 -4.89 0.42
N LEU A 42 -2.99 -4.99 0.76
CA LEU A 42 -2.47 -5.83 1.82
C LEU A 42 -2.07 -4.94 2.99
N SER A 43 -2.73 -5.12 4.13
CA SER A 43 -2.34 -4.45 5.37
C SER A 43 -2.00 -5.48 6.46
N PRO A 44 -0.86 -5.35 7.16
CA PRO A 44 -0.57 -6.15 8.35
C PRO A 44 -1.66 -5.93 9.40
N HIS A 45 -2.19 -7.01 9.97
CA HIS A 45 -3.25 -6.93 10.97
C HIS A 45 -2.73 -6.38 12.32
N SER A 46 -1.48 -6.70 12.64
CA SER A 46 -0.77 -6.30 13.84
C SER A 46 0.72 -6.41 13.54
N LEU A 47 1.46 -5.32 13.75
CA LEU A 47 2.91 -5.29 13.58
C LEU A 47 3.62 -6.07 14.69
N GLU A 48 2.96 -6.27 15.83
CA GLU A 48 3.50 -6.99 17.00
C GLU A 48 3.29 -8.50 16.92
N ASP A 49 2.20 -8.97 16.32
CA ASP A 49 1.83 -10.39 16.37
C ASP A 49 2.59 -11.27 15.36
N LYS A 50 3.01 -10.68 14.23
CA LYS A 50 3.63 -11.42 13.11
C LYS A 50 4.69 -10.58 12.42
N TYR A 51 5.92 -10.65 12.92
CA TYR A 51 7.10 -9.96 12.36
C TYR A 51 7.29 -10.14 10.84
N TYR A 52 6.79 -11.24 10.26
CA TYR A 52 6.88 -11.52 8.83
C TYR A 52 5.80 -10.85 7.97
N ALA A 53 4.75 -10.26 8.56
CA ALA A 53 3.62 -9.71 7.81
C ALA A 53 4.03 -8.54 6.92
N VAL A 54 4.84 -7.61 7.43
CA VAL A 54 5.38 -6.49 6.65
C VAL A 54 6.20 -6.99 5.46
N PRO A 55 7.30 -7.75 5.63
CA PRO A 55 8.08 -8.20 4.48
C PRO A 55 7.27 -9.07 3.51
N GLN A 56 6.35 -9.89 3.99
CA GLN A 56 5.44 -10.65 3.14
C GLN A 56 4.57 -9.74 2.27
N SER A 57 3.97 -8.68 2.84
CA SER A 57 3.17 -7.73 2.07
C SER A 57 3.98 -7.02 0.97
N LEU A 58 5.22 -6.63 1.28
CA LEU A 58 6.11 -5.93 0.35
C LEU A 58 6.50 -6.83 -0.83
N LEU A 59 6.85 -8.09 -0.56
CA LEU A 59 7.26 -9.06 -1.58
C LEU A 59 6.12 -9.39 -2.55
N LEU A 60 4.88 -9.49 -2.05
CA LEU A 60 3.70 -9.80 -2.84
C LEU A 60 3.15 -8.61 -3.63
N SER A 61 3.47 -7.38 -3.23
CA SER A 61 2.90 -6.17 -3.83
C SER A 61 3.58 -5.73 -5.11
N ASP A 62 2.84 -5.13 -6.03
CA ASP A 62 3.37 -4.42 -7.20
C ASP A 62 3.84 -2.99 -6.84
N LEU A 63 3.20 -2.41 -5.81
CA LEU A 63 3.36 -1.05 -5.35
C LEU A 63 3.20 -1.00 -3.82
N VAL A 64 3.93 -0.10 -3.17
CA VAL A 64 3.78 0.18 -1.75
C VAL A 64 3.21 1.59 -1.57
N VAL A 65 2.19 1.72 -0.71
CA VAL A 65 1.64 3.01 -0.29
C VAL A 65 1.96 3.20 1.18
N LEU A 66 2.59 4.32 1.50
CA LEU A 66 2.97 4.68 2.86
C LEU A 66 2.19 5.91 3.32
N ASP A 67 1.55 5.77 4.48
CA ASP A 67 0.86 6.87 5.14
C ASP A 67 1.87 7.79 5.85
N THR A 68 1.92 9.06 5.49
CA THR A 68 2.84 10.05 6.06
C THR A 68 2.31 10.69 7.34
N ASN A 69 1.08 10.39 7.76
CA ASN A 69 0.60 10.79 9.09
C ASN A 69 1.32 10.03 10.22
N THR A 70 1.91 8.88 9.89
CA THR A 70 2.57 7.99 10.86
C THR A 70 4.01 7.74 10.40
N ILE A 71 4.92 8.65 10.78
CA ILE A 71 6.36 8.52 10.51
C ILE A 71 7.03 7.97 11.76
N ASP A 72 7.15 6.65 11.81
CA ASP A 72 7.77 5.89 12.91
C ASP A 72 8.91 5.01 12.40
N ALA A 73 9.44 4.13 13.26
CA ALA A 73 10.49 3.18 12.88
C ALA A 73 10.05 2.26 11.73
N VAL A 74 8.78 1.83 11.72
CA VAL A 74 8.23 0.94 10.68
C VAL A 74 8.18 1.64 9.34
N PHE A 75 7.80 2.92 9.31
CA PHE A 75 7.88 3.74 8.09
C PHE A 75 9.32 3.74 7.53
N GLY A 76 10.31 4.03 8.39
CA GLY A 76 11.72 4.04 7.99
C GLY A 76 12.20 2.70 7.44
N ASP A 77 11.89 1.61 8.14
CA ASP A 77 12.26 0.24 7.74
C ASP A 77 11.64 -0.13 6.39
N VAL A 78 10.37 0.23 6.17
CA VAL A 78 9.69 -0.03 4.90
C VAL A 78 10.30 0.79 3.77
N VAL A 79 10.66 2.06 3.99
CA VAL A 79 11.33 2.88 2.96
C VAL A 79 12.65 2.23 2.53
N VAL A 80 13.47 1.79 3.48
CA VAL A 80 14.73 1.10 3.19
C VAL A 80 14.47 -0.22 2.45
N ALA A 81 13.51 -1.02 2.91
CA ALA A 81 13.14 -2.27 2.25
C ALA A 81 12.66 -2.06 0.80
N CYS A 82 11.85 -1.03 0.55
CA CYS A 82 11.39 -0.68 -0.80
C CYS A 82 12.55 -0.30 -1.72
N SER A 83 13.53 0.45 -1.21
CA SER A 83 14.75 0.79 -1.95
C SER A 83 15.55 -0.47 -2.33
N MET A 84 15.71 -1.41 -1.40
CA MET A 84 16.39 -2.68 -1.65
C MET A 84 15.65 -3.56 -2.67
N LEU A 85 14.33 -3.60 -2.59
CA LEU A 85 13.46 -4.38 -3.48
C LEU A 85 13.15 -3.68 -4.81
N LYS A 86 13.63 -2.44 -5.00
CA LYS A 86 13.29 -1.57 -6.15
C LYS A 86 11.77 -1.46 -6.36
N LYS A 87 11.01 -1.41 -5.27
CA LYS A 87 9.55 -1.31 -5.31
C LYS A 87 9.13 0.15 -5.53
N PRO A 88 8.17 0.43 -6.42
CA PRO A 88 7.51 1.73 -6.48
C PRO A 88 6.87 2.06 -5.12
N VAL A 89 7.01 3.32 -4.68
CA VAL A 89 6.44 3.80 -3.43
C VAL A 89 5.62 5.06 -3.68
N VAL A 90 4.43 5.13 -3.10
CA VAL A 90 3.59 6.33 -3.05
C VAL A 90 3.48 6.78 -1.59
N PHE A 91 3.81 8.03 -1.34
CA PHE A 91 3.63 8.67 -0.03
C PHE A 91 2.32 9.47 -0.03
N THR A 92 1.54 9.39 1.04
CA THR A 92 0.27 10.11 1.15
C THR A 92 -0.14 10.31 2.60
N ASP A 93 -0.83 11.41 2.89
CA ASP A 93 -1.46 11.70 4.18
C ASP A 93 -2.98 11.38 4.19
N ALA A 94 -3.44 10.63 3.18
CA ALA A 94 -4.85 10.34 2.89
C ALA A 94 -5.71 11.53 2.40
N ASN A 95 -5.12 12.69 2.08
CA ASN A 95 -5.85 13.85 1.56
C ASN A 95 -5.38 14.30 0.16
N PRO A 96 -6.24 14.28 -0.89
CA PRO A 96 -7.51 13.59 -1.01
C PRO A 96 -7.34 12.15 -1.53
N VAL A 97 -8.07 11.22 -0.91
CA VAL A 97 -8.12 9.77 -1.23
C VAL A 97 -8.36 9.49 -2.73
N ASP A 98 -9.18 10.30 -3.40
CA ASP A 98 -9.53 10.13 -4.82
C ASP A 98 -8.31 10.24 -5.75
N ASN A 99 -7.33 11.05 -5.39
CA ASN A 99 -6.10 11.20 -6.17
C ASN A 99 -5.21 9.96 -6.06
N ILE A 100 -5.21 9.30 -4.89
CA ILE A 100 -4.51 8.03 -4.69
C ILE A 100 -5.13 6.99 -5.61
N ILE A 101 -6.46 6.87 -5.60
CA ILE A 101 -7.19 5.89 -6.42
C ILE A 101 -6.90 6.10 -7.91
N LYS A 102 -6.95 7.36 -8.39
CA LYS A 102 -6.57 7.69 -9.78
C LYS A 102 -5.12 7.30 -10.08
N GLY A 103 -4.19 7.58 -9.15
CA GLY A 103 -2.79 7.17 -9.29
C GLY A 103 -2.60 5.64 -9.35
N LEU A 104 -3.38 4.89 -8.57
CA LEU A 104 -3.37 3.42 -8.54
C LEU A 104 -3.90 2.81 -9.85
N ASP A 105 -4.93 3.41 -10.45
CA ASP A 105 -5.42 2.99 -11.76
C ASP A 105 -4.43 3.35 -12.90
N LEU A 106 -3.64 4.41 -12.72
CA LEU A 106 -2.81 4.98 -13.78
C LEU A 106 -1.42 4.35 -13.97
N VAL A 107 -0.93 3.48 -13.05
CA VAL A 107 0.45 2.90 -13.01
C VAL A 107 1.35 3.30 -14.19
N LYS A 108 1.78 4.56 -14.17
CA LYS A 108 2.89 5.12 -14.91
C LYS A 108 3.38 6.27 -14.04
N TYR A 109 4.41 5.96 -13.27
CA TYR A 109 5.40 6.86 -12.71
C TYR A 109 5.12 8.36 -12.96
N VAL A 110 4.48 9.04 -12.00
CA VAL A 110 4.49 10.50 -11.97
C VAL A 110 5.76 10.91 -11.25
N LYS A 111 6.82 11.10 -12.02
CA LYS A 111 7.95 11.92 -11.58
C LYS A 111 7.41 13.34 -11.49
N ASN A 112 7.16 13.85 -10.29
CA ASN A 112 6.98 15.28 -10.11
C ASN A 112 8.37 15.92 -10.31
N GLU A 113 8.68 16.24 -11.56
CA GLU A 113 9.61 17.32 -11.85
C GLU A 113 8.84 18.62 -11.66
N ASN A 114 8.94 19.21 -10.47
CA ASN A 114 8.73 20.63 -10.29
C ASN A 114 9.86 21.13 -9.38
N GLU A 115 10.82 21.77 -10.07
CA GLU A 115 11.84 22.72 -9.61
C GLU A 115 12.97 22.23 -8.69
#